data_AF-A0A938NL40-F1
#
_entry.id   AF-A0A938NL40-F1
#
_cell.length_a   1.000
_cell.length_b   1.000
_cell.length_c   1.000
_cell.angle_alpha   90.00
_cell.angle_beta   90.00
_cell.angle_gamma   90.00
#
_symmetry.space_group_name_H-M   'P 1'
#
loop_
_entity.id
_entity.type
_entity.pdbx_description
1 polymer ?
#
loop_
_entity_poly.entity_id
_entity_poly.type
_entity_poly.pdbx_seq_one_letter_code
_entity_poly.pdbx_strand_id
1 'polypeptide(L)'
;MRTRLLILTLPLALPAQHRTLTAADYDRAVKMLGQNVNSLVVGGQVNPTWTPDGKFYYRATRLDGTTWLLVDPAKKKSGPLFDHTKLAAAVSSASGGSYTASTLPFTALDHSAKGDSIRFNTGGKRYACALKTYTCAATGAAGAES
;
A
#
# COMPACT_ATOMS: atom_id res chain seq x y z
N MET A 1 63.25 54.88 13.30
CA MET A 1 62.14 54.29 14.11
C MET A 1 60.81 54.72 13.50
N ARG A 2 59.94 53.78 13.12
CA ARG A 2 58.46 53.89 13.11
C ARG A 2 57.84 52.62 12.51
N THR A 3 57.68 51.66 13.41
CA THR A 3 56.52 50.79 13.64
C THR A 3 55.72 50.30 12.42
N ARG A 4 55.93 49.02 12.06
CA ARG A 4 54.97 48.24 11.24
C ARG A 4 53.78 47.86 12.11
N LEU A 5 52.59 48.31 11.76
CA LEU A 5 51.34 47.92 12.41
C LEU A 5 50.82 46.63 11.75
N LEU A 6 50.78 45.53 12.50
CA LEU A 6 50.16 44.26 12.08
C LEU A 6 48.66 44.33 12.38
N ILE A 7 47.82 44.28 11.34
CA ILE A 7 46.36 44.22 11.48
C ILE A 7 45.97 42.74 11.64
N LEU A 8 45.56 42.37 12.86
CA LEU A 8 45.01 41.06 13.19
C LEU A 8 43.50 41.07 12.88
N THR A 9 43.08 40.46 11.78
CA THR A 9 41.66 40.27 11.46
C THR A 9 41.08 39.10 12.25
N LEU A 10 40.26 39.39 13.25
CA LEU A 10 39.51 38.40 14.04
C LEU A 10 38.20 38.05 13.30
N PRO A 11 37.91 36.78 12.97
CA PRO A 11 36.65 36.42 12.33
C PRO A 11 35.49 36.58 13.32
N LEU A 12 34.49 37.37 12.92
CA LEU A 12 33.27 37.57 13.69
C LEU A 12 32.39 36.30 13.60
N ALA A 13 32.39 35.48 14.64
CA ALA A 13 31.47 34.35 14.72
C ALA A 13 30.06 34.87 15.05
N LEU A 14 29.15 34.88 14.07
CA LEU A 14 27.73 35.15 14.32
C LEU A 14 27.18 34.02 15.21
N PRO A 15 26.46 34.33 16.31
CA PRO A 15 25.81 33.30 17.10
C PRO A 15 24.78 32.60 16.21
N ALA A 16 24.86 31.28 16.12
CA ALA A 16 23.80 30.50 15.53
C ALA A 16 22.51 30.77 16.32
N GLN A 17 21.54 31.44 15.72
CA GLN A 17 20.23 31.60 16.33
C GLN A 17 19.59 30.22 16.46
N HIS A 18 19.68 29.63 17.64
CA HIS A 18 18.90 28.45 17.97
C HIS A 18 17.43 28.86 18.00
N ARG A 19 16.70 28.46 16.96
CA ARG A 19 15.27 28.69 16.86
C ARG A 19 14.59 27.95 18.01
N THR A 20 14.00 28.68 18.95
CA THR A 20 13.21 28.08 20.04
C THR A 20 11.98 27.41 19.43
N LEU A 21 11.87 26.10 19.57
CA LEU A 21 10.70 25.36 19.11
C LEU A 21 9.52 25.63 20.05
N THR A 22 8.39 26.01 19.48
CA THR A 22 7.14 26.26 20.20
C THR A 22 6.27 25.02 20.20
N ALA A 23 5.25 24.97 21.07
CA ALA A 23 4.23 23.92 21.01
C ALA A 23 3.59 23.80 19.61
N ALA A 24 3.36 24.93 18.94
CA ALA A 24 2.81 24.94 17.59
C ALA A 24 3.75 24.32 16.54
N ASP A 25 5.07 24.38 16.74
CA ASP A 25 6.04 23.66 15.90
C ASP A 25 5.90 22.13 16.10
N TYR A 26 5.74 21.69 17.35
CA TYR A 26 5.49 20.29 17.66
C TYR A 26 4.15 19.79 17.12
N ASP A 27 3.08 20.57 17.23
CA ASP A 27 1.77 20.21 16.68
C ASP A 27 1.83 20.01 15.16
N ARG A 28 2.59 20.85 14.46
CA ARG A 28 2.86 20.67 13.02
C ARG A 28 3.68 19.41 12.75
N ALA A 29 4.70 19.13 13.55
CA ALA A 29 5.52 17.93 13.40
C ALA A 29 4.71 16.64 13.64
N VAL A 30 3.79 16.64 14.62
CA VAL A 30 2.89 15.52 14.89
C VAL A 30 2.03 15.20 13.65
N LYS A 31 1.53 16.21 12.94
CA LYS A 31 0.77 16.01 11.69
C LYS A 31 1.59 15.33 10.59
N MET A 32 2.92 15.43 10.64
CA MET A 32 3.84 14.82 9.67
C MET A 32 4.33 13.43 10.06
N LEU A 33 3.89 12.89 11.21
CA LEU A 33 4.21 11.51 11.59
C LEU A 33 3.67 10.52 10.57
N GLY A 34 4.40 9.43 10.32
CA GLY A 34 4.08 8.45 9.28
C GLY A 34 2.62 7.97 9.31
N GLN A 35 2.07 7.67 10.48
CA GLN A 35 0.66 7.27 10.62
C GLN A 35 -0.35 8.27 10.03
N ASN A 36 -0.01 9.56 10.01
CA ASN A 36 -0.88 10.64 9.52
C ASN A 36 -0.70 10.91 8.02
N VAL A 37 0.45 10.53 7.43
CA VAL A 37 0.81 10.84 6.04
C VAL A 37 0.99 9.62 5.15
N ASN A 38 1.12 8.41 5.70
CA ASN A 38 1.33 7.17 4.95
C ASN A 38 0.20 6.89 3.96
N SER A 39 -1.03 7.28 4.27
CA SER A 39 -2.17 7.15 3.36
C SER A 39 -2.08 8.08 2.14
N LEU A 40 -1.28 9.14 2.21
CA LEU A 40 -1.02 10.06 1.10
C LEU A 40 0.01 9.49 0.13
N VAL A 41 0.76 8.45 0.52
CA VAL A 41 1.73 7.77 -0.33
C VAL A 41 0.99 6.84 -1.27
N VAL A 42 0.89 7.26 -2.53
CA VAL A 42 0.34 6.45 -3.61
C VAL A 42 1.47 5.77 -4.37
N GLY A 43 1.33 4.46 -4.60
CA GLY A 43 2.43 3.65 -5.14
C GLY A 43 3.59 3.47 -4.15
N GLY A 44 4.73 2.97 -4.64
CA GLY A 44 5.98 2.90 -3.88
C GLY A 44 6.13 1.70 -2.93
N GLN A 45 5.04 1.10 -2.45
CA GLN A 45 5.08 -0.14 -1.66
C GLN A 45 4.64 -1.35 -2.48
N VAL A 46 5.48 -2.38 -2.51
CA VAL A 46 5.17 -3.69 -3.12
C VAL A 46 5.36 -4.75 -2.06
N ASN A 47 4.25 -5.39 -1.64
CA ASN A 47 4.27 -6.57 -0.79
C ASN A 47 3.86 -7.77 -1.66
N PRO A 48 4.82 -8.46 -2.31
CA PRO A 48 4.50 -9.48 -3.29
C PRO A 48 4.15 -10.81 -2.63
N THR A 49 3.13 -11.48 -3.16
CA THR A 49 2.91 -12.91 -2.94
C THR A 49 3.35 -13.66 -4.19
N TRP A 50 4.36 -14.51 -4.04
CA TRP A 50 4.96 -15.26 -5.14
C TRP A 50 4.20 -16.55 -5.43
N THR A 51 4.00 -16.83 -6.71
CA THR A 51 3.47 -18.11 -7.19
C THR A 51 4.61 -19.06 -7.55
N PRO A 52 4.40 -20.39 -7.55
CA PRO A 52 5.46 -21.36 -7.83
C PRO A 52 6.08 -21.24 -9.23
N ASP A 53 5.37 -20.65 -10.19
CA ASP A 53 5.84 -20.40 -11.57
C ASP A 53 6.65 -19.10 -11.72
N GLY A 54 7.02 -18.45 -10.61
CA GLY A 54 7.89 -17.28 -10.61
C GLY A 54 7.18 -15.96 -10.94
N LYS A 55 5.85 -15.96 -11.01
CA LYS A 55 5.05 -14.73 -11.03
C LYS A 55 4.81 -14.25 -9.60
N PHE A 56 4.35 -13.03 -9.45
CA PHE A 56 3.86 -12.55 -8.16
C PHE A 56 2.68 -11.62 -8.35
N TYR A 57 1.82 -11.56 -7.34
CA TYR A 57 0.74 -10.59 -7.28
C TYR A 57 0.83 -9.73 -6.03
N TYR A 58 0.26 -8.53 -6.10
CA TYR A 58 0.22 -7.61 -4.98
C TYR A 58 -0.95 -6.65 -5.08
N ARG A 59 -1.33 -6.10 -3.94
CA ARG A 59 -2.30 -4.99 -3.84
C ARG A 59 -1.57 -3.67 -3.99
N ALA A 60 -1.97 -2.86 -4.96
CA ALA A 60 -1.44 -1.52 -5.16
C ALA A 60 -2.47 -0.46 -4.74
N THR A 61 -2.00 0.54 -4.00
CA THR A 61 -2.77 1.75 -3.69
C THR A 61 -2.61 2.76 -4.82
N ARG A 62 -3.72 3.31 -5.28
CA ARG A 62 -3.85 4.35 -6.30
C ARG A 62 -4.68 5.52 -5.76
N LEU A 63 -4.68 6.63 -6.48
CA LEU A 63 -5.49 7.81 -6.13
C LEU A 63 -6.99 7.50 -6.14
N ASP A 64 -7.43 6.58 -6.99
CA ASP A 64 -8.82 6.17 -7.20
C ASP A 64 -9.23 4.94 -6.37
N GLY A 65 -8.39 4.53 -5.42
CA GLY A 65 -8.61 3.38 -4.53
C GLY A 65 -7.56 2.31 -4.75
N THR A 66 -7.93 1.03 -4.74
CA THR A 66 -6.95 -0.06 -4.76
C THR A 66 -7.15 -1.06 -5.88
N THR A 67 -6.06 -1.64 -6.35
CA THR A 67 -6.09 -2.65 -7.41
C THR A 67 -5.25 -3.85 -7.02
N TRP A 68 -5.47 -4.96 -7.70
CA TRP A 68 -4.65 -6.17 -7.59
C TRP A 68 -3.98 -6.41 -8.93
N LEU A 69 -2.66 -6.52 -8.91
CA LEU A 69 -1.83 -6.70 -10.09
C LEU A 69 -1.14 -8.05 -10.04
N LEU A 70 -0.99 -8.68 -11.20
CA LEU A 70 -0.13 -9.83 -11.45
C LEU A 70 1.05 -9.39 -12.31
N VAL A 71 2.26 -9.76 -11.90
CA VAL A 71 3.50 -9.47 -12.60
C VAL A 71 4.14 -10.79 -13.03
N ASP A 72 4.53 -10.85 -14.30
CA ASP A 72 5.37 -11.91 -14.88
C ASP A 72 6.75 -11.28 -15.19
N PRO A 73 7.73 -11.44 -14.29
CA PRO A 73 9.05 -10.83 -14.45
C PRO A 73 9.81 -11.37 -15.67
N ALA A 74 9.67 -12.67 -15.95
CA ALA A 74 10.33 -13.32 -17.08
C ALA A 74 9.87 -12.72 -18.43
N LYS A 75 8.59 -12.38 -18.53
CA LYS A 75 8.01 -11.73 -19.72
C LYS A 75 8.02 -10.21 -19.67
N LYS A 76 8.47 -9.60 -18.56
CA LYS A 76 8.40 -8.15 -18.31
C LYS A 76 6.98 -7.60 -18.49
N LYS A 77 5.98 -8.35 -18.04
CA LYS A 77 4.56 -7.98 -18.15
C LYS A 77 3.95 -7.78 -16.78
N SER A 78 3.06 -6.80 -16.67
CA SER A 78 2.23 -6.53 -15.52
C SER A 78 0.82 -6.20 -15.98
N GLY A 79 -0.19 -6.62 -15.23
CA GLY A 79 -1.58 -6.35 -15.53
C GLY A 79 -2.50 -6.66 -14.35
N PRO A 80 -3.82 -6.41 -14.50
CA PRO A 80 -4.80 -6.80 -13.50
C PRO A 80 -4.73 -8.30 -13.20
N LEU A 81 -4.80 -8.67 -11.92
CA LEU A 81 -4.85 -10.08 -11.51
C LEU A 81 -6.14 -10.78 -11.99
N PHE A 82 -7.23 -10.01 -12.05
CA PHE A 82 -8.57 -10.41 -12.50
C PHE A 82 -9.34 -9.17 -12.97
N ASP A 83 -10.54 -9.34 -13.51
CA ASP A 83 -11.47 -8.24 -13.78
C ASP A 83 -12.08 -7.75 -12.45
N HIS A 84 -11.61 -6.60 -11.96
CA HIS A 84 -12.02 -6.03 -10.68
C HIS A 84 -13.51 -5.72 -10.61
N THR A 85 -14.11 -5.28 -11.72
CA THR A 85 -15.55 -4.94 -11.77
C THR A 85 -16.40 -6.18 -11.63
N LYS A 86 -16.09 -7.23 -12.40
CA LYS A 86 -16.81 -8.51 -12.31
C LYS A 86 -16.64 -9.17 -10.96
N LEU A 87 -15.42 -9.15 -10.41
CA LEU A 87 -15.17 -9.71 -9.09
C LEU A 87 -15.92 -8.94 -8.01
N ALA A 88 -15.89 -7.61 -8.02
CA ALA A 88 -16.60 -6.79 -7.03
C ALA A 88 -18.10 -7.12 -7.01
N ALA A 89 -18.73 -7.22 -8.18
CA ALA A 89 -20.14 -7.61 -8.30
C ALA A 89 -20.41 -9.02 -7.71
N ALA A 90 -19.56 -9.99 -8.03
CA ALA A 90 -19.68 -11.36 -7.53
C ALA A 90 -19.50 -11.45 -6.00
N VAL A 91 -18.52 -10.73 -5.44
CA VAL A 91 -18.27 -10.68 -4.00
C VAL A 91 -19.40 -9.96 -3.28
N SER A 92 -19.90 -8.85 -3.83
CA SER A 92 -21.06 -8.15 -3.30
C SER A 92 -22.28 -9.06 -3.20
N SER A 93 -22.58 -9.79 -4.28
CA SER A 93 -23.70 -10.74 -4.29
C SER A 93 -23.51 -11.88 -3.27
N ALA A 94 -22.32 -12.46 -3.17
CA ALA A 94 -22.07 -13.60 -2.30
C ALA A 94 -21.95 -13.25 -0.80
N SER A 95 -21.55 -12.01 -0.48
CA SER A 95 -21.32 -11.58 0.91
C SER A 95 -22.41 -10.67 1.46
N GLY A 96 -23.28 -10.12 0.61
CA GLY A 96 -24.31 -9.15 0.99
C GLY A 96 -23.79 -7.72 1.20
N GLY A 97 -22.52 -7.45 0.85
CA GLY A 97 -21.94 -6.10 0.89
C GLY A 97 -22.03 -5.35 -0.46
N SER A 98 -21.68 -4.06 -0.47
CA SER A 98 -21.58 -3.25 -1.69
C SER A 98 -20.14 -2.84 -1.94
N TYR A 99 -19.54 -3.34 -3.02
CA TYR A 99 -18.13 -3.14 -3.35
C TYR A 99 -18.01 -2.72 -4.81
N THR A 100 -16.99 -1.92 -5.09
CA THR A 100 -16.61 -1.52 -6.45
C THR A 100 -15.27 -2.15 -6.81
N ALA A 101 -14.84 -1.96 -8.06
CA ALA A 101 -13.54 -2.41 -8.54
C ALA A 101 -12.37 -1.95 -7.66
N SER A 102 -12.49 -0.78 -7.01
CA SER A 102 -11.42 -0.19 -6.21
C SER A 102 -11.57 -0.37 -4.68
N THR A 103 -12.69 -0.92 -4.22
CA THR A 103 -13.05 -1.08 -2.79
C THR A 103 -13.30 -2.53 -2.37
N LEU A 104 -12.67 -3.49 -3.05
CA LEU A 104 -12.74 -4.91 -2.69
C LEU A 104 -12.42 -5.14 -1.19
N PRO A 105 -13.19 -5.99 -0.49
CA PRO A 105 -13.19 -6.03 0.97
C PRO A 105 -12.12 -6.96 1.57
N PHE A 106 -10.95 -6.99 0.96
CA PHE A 106 -9.83 -7.81 1.40
C PHE A 106 -8.50 -7.16 1.03
N THR A 107 -7.54 -7.29 1.94
CA THR A 107 -6.17 -6.79 1.79
C THR A 107 -5.18 -7.92 1.47
N ALA A 108 -5.58 -9.17 1.69
CA ALA A 108 -4.85 -10.39 1.36
C ALA A 108 -5.75 -11.37 0.61
N LEU A 109 -5.16 -12.17 -0.27
CA LEU A 109 -5.83 -13.26 -0.98
C LEU A 109 -4.82 -14.35 -1.33
N ASP A 110 -5.32 -15.58 -1.49
CA ASP A 110 -4.60 -16.69 -2.10
C ASP A 110 -5.04 -16.85 -3.55
N HIS A 111 -4.11 -16.74 -4.50
CA HIS A 111 -4.36 -17.10 -5.91
C HIS A 111 -4.02 -18.57 -6.15
N SER A 112 -4.90 -19.30 -6.83
CA SER A 112 -4.64 -20.71 -7.14
C SER A 112 -3.42 -20.84 -8.06
N ALA A 113 -2.65 -21.92 -7.92
CA ALA A 113 -1.50 -22.18 -8.79
C ALA A 113 -1.89 -22.27 -10.29
N LYS A 114 -3.14 -22.63 -10.59
CA LYS A 114 -3.70 -22.65 -11.96
C LYS A 114 -4.12 -21.26 -12.46
N GLY A 115 -4.21 -20.29 -11.56
CA GLY A 115 -4.64 -18.94 -11.84
C GLY A 115 -6.15 -18.78 -12.07
N ASP A 116 -6.95 -19.80 -11.76
CA ASP A 116 -8.37 -19.88 -12.09
C ASP A 116 -9.31 -19.51 -10.94
N SER A 117 -8.78 -19.35 -9.73
CA SER A 117 -9.57 -19.07 -8.53
C SER A 117 -8.79 -18.29 -7.49
N ILE A 118 -9.51 -17.55 -6.66
CA ILE A 118 -8.95 -16.84 -5.50
C ILE A 118 -9.69 -17.23 -4.23
N ARG A 119 -9.01 -17.15 -3.08
CA ARG A 119 -9.61 -17.24 -1.75
C ARG A 119 -9.23 -16.05 -0.91
N PHE A 120 -10.16 -15.57 -0.09
CA PHE A 120 -9.95 -14.43 0.80
C PHE A 120 -10.94 -14.48 1.96
N ASN A 121 -10.68 -13.69 2.99
CA ASN A 121 -11.58 -13.51 4.13
C ASN A 121 -12.27 -12.14 4.02
N THR A 122 -13.57 -12.09 4.36
CA THR A 122 -14.32 -10.85 4.55
C THR A 122 -15.51 -11.11 5.46
N GLY A 123 -15.85 -10.14 6.32
CA GLY A 123 -16.98 -10.27 7.24
C GLY A 123 -16.94 -11.52 8.14
N GLY A 124 -15.73 -11.93 8.59
CA GLY A 124 -15.55 -13.12 9.42
C GLY A 124 -15.74 -14.47 8.71
N LYS A 125 -15.93 -14.47 7.39
CA LYS A 125 -16.10 -15.68 6.57
C LYS A 125 -14.99 -15.78 5.54
N ARG A 126 -14.69 -17.01 5.13
CA ARG A 126 -13.82 -17.30 3.99
C ARG A 126 -14.66 -17.48 2.74
N TYR A 127 -14.19 -16.92 1.64
CA TYR A 127 -14.80 -17.05 0.33
C TYR A 127 -13.82 -17.65 -0.67
N ALA A 128 -14.36 -18.37 -1.65
CA ALA A 128 -13.66 -18.77 -2.85
C ALA A 128 -14.41 -18.25 -4.07
N CYS A 129 -13.68 -17.72 -5.05
CA CYS A 129 -14.24 -17.24 -6.31
C CYS A 129 -13.54 -17.89 -7.50
N ALA A 130 -14.32 -18.42 -8.44
CA ALA A 130 -13.81 -18.86 -9.74
C ALA A 130 -13.69 -17.64 -10.68
N LEU A 131 -12.52 -17.43 -11.28
CA LEU A 131 -12.23 -16.22 -12.07
C LEU A 131 -12.71 -16.28 -13.53
N LYS A 132 -13.05 -17.47 -14.04
CA LYS A 132 -13.64 -17.60 -15.39
C LYS A 132 -15.11 -17.19 -15.42
N THR A 133 -15.87 -17.63 -14.43
CA THR A 133 -17.32 -17.40 -14.33
C THR A 133 -17.68 -16.28 -13.35
N TYR A 134 -16.71 -15.80 -12.56
CA TYR A 134 -16.92 -14.87 -11.45
C TYR A 134 -18.02 -15.36 -10.50
N THR A 135 -17.95 -16.65 -10.14
CA THR A 135 -18.85 -17.26 -9.16
C THR A 135 -18.14 -17.31 -7.82
N CYS A 136 -18.73 -16.68 -6.80
CA CYS A 136 -18.19 -16.63 -5.44
C CYS A 136 -19.10 -17.36 -4.46
N ALA A 137 -18.52 -18.10 -3.52
CA ALA A 137 -19.25 -18.77 -2.46
C ALA A 137 -18.48 -18.71 -1.15
N ALA A 138 -19.21 -18.66 -0.03
CA ALA A 138 -18.63 -18.85 1.29
C ALA A 138 -18.18 -20.30 1.44
N THR A 139 -16.96 -20.52 1.92
CA THR A 139 -16.37 -21.84 2.12
C THR A 139 -16.22 -22.22 3.59
N GLY A 140 -16.61 -21.33 4.50
CA GLY A 140 -16.55 -21.55 5.95
C GLY A 140 -16.27 -20.26 6.73
N ALA A 141 -15.98 -20.41 8.02
CA ALA A 141 -15.49 -19.30 8.84
C ALA A 141 -14.11 -18.83 8.34
N ALA A 142 -13.80 -17.56 8.55
CA ALA A 142 -12.42 -17.10 8.44
C ALA A 142 -11.57 -17.93 9.40
N GLY A 143 -10.45 -18.49 8.92
CA GLY A 143 -9.49 -19.13 9.82
C GLY A 143 -8.91 -18.08 10.77
N ALA A 144 -8.57 -18.49 11.99
CA ALA A 144 -7.82 -17.62 12.90
C ALA A 144 -6.52 -17.22 12.20
N GLU A 145 -6.39 -15.94 11.84
CA GLU A 145 -5.15 -15.35 11.38
C GLU A 145 -4.18 -15.42 12.58
N SER A 146 -3.10 -16.19 12.43
CA SER A 146 -2.05 -16.35 13.44
C SER A 146 -0.91 -15.40 13.15
#